data_AF-A0A2M7TEC7-F1
#
_entry.id   AF-A0A2M7TEC7-F1
#
_cell.length_a   1.000
_cell.length_b   1.000
_cell.length_c   1.000
_cell.angle_alpha   90.00
_cell.angle_beta   90.00
_cell.angle_gamma   90.00
#
_symmetry.space_group_name_H-M   'P 1'
#
loop_
_entity.id
_entity.type
_entity.pdbx_description
1 polymer ?
#
loop_
_entity_poly.entity_id
_entity_poly.type
_entity_poly.pdbx_seq_one_letter_code
_entity_poly.pdbx_strand_id
1 'polypeptide(L)'
;MEALAKGGETVIFIMGSLNNNEPNIFHLSARIKYENFVFSDDFITNLFSDLAKAINSKIIETKIFRLKPQGITAVSLLTESHINIHIWEELNFAYFDLATSATVNKAEEKVRKVLKSYFKGI
;
A
#
# COMPACT_ATOMS: atom_id res chain seq x y z
N MET A 1 -16.17 3.39 -11.40
CA MET A 1 -15.70 2.86 -10.10
C MET A 1 -16.01 1.39 -10.07
N GLU A 2 -15.01 0.52 -10.04
CA GLU A 2 -15.19 -0.89 -9.72
C GLU A 2 -14.55 -1.12 -8.35
N ALA A 3 -15.37 -1.42 -7.35
CA ALA A 3 -14.92 -1.89 -6.04
C ALA A 3 -15.01 -3.41 -6.06
N LEU A 4 -13.87 -4.10 -6.18
CA LEU A 4 -13.81 -5.55 -6.08
C LEU A 4 -13.46 -5.93 -4.64
N ALA A 5 -14.49 -6.14 -3.81
CA ALA A 5 -14.32 -6.72 -2.48
C ALA A 5 -14.27 -8.25 -2.59
N LYS A 6 -13.15 -8.88 -2.23
CA LYS A 6 -13.06 -10.34 -2.04
C LYS A 6 -12.16 -10.71 -0.86
N GLY A 7 -12.78 -11.28 0.18
CA GLY A 7 -12.13 -11.91 1.34
C GLY A 7 -12.15 -11.03 2.59
N GLY A 8 -12.53 -11.60 3.73
CA GLY A 8 -12.89 -10.90 4.97
C GLY A 8 -11.95 -9.77 5.35
N GLU A 9 -12.53 -8.58 5.49
CA GLU A 9 -11.95 -7.35 6.05
C GLU A 9 -10.94 -6.56 5.19
N THR A 10 -10.42 -7.10 4.07
CA THR A 10 -9.59 -6.31 3.14
C THR A 10 -10.36 -5.76 1.95
N VAL A 11 -10.52 -4.43 1.92
CA VAL A 11 -11.16 -3.73 0.79
C VAL A 11 -10.08 -3.01 0.00
N ILE A 12 -9.87 -3.44 -1.25
CA ILE A 12 -8.97 -2.77 -2.21
C ILE A 12 -9.81 -1.86 -3.10
N PHE A 13 -9.48 -0.57 -3.14
CA PHE A 13 -10.06 0.39 -4.06
C PHE A 13 -9.05 0.75 -5.13
N ILE A 14 -9.49 0.75 -6.38
CA ILE A 14 -8.68 1.21 -7.52
C ILE A 14 -9.34 2.43 -8.12
N MET A 15 -8.63 3.55 -8.10
CA MET A 15 -9.06 4.80 -8.70
C MET A 15 -7.98 5.31 -9.65
N GLY A 16 -8.37 5.62 -10.88
CA GLY A 16 -7.50 6.25 -11.86
C GLY A 16 -8.27 6.71 -13.08
N SER A 17 -7.65 7.58 -13.86
CA SER A 17 -8.14 8.04 -15.15
C SER A 17 -7.23 7.47 -16.23
N LEU A 18 -7.83 6.95 -17.32
CA LEU A 18 -7.12 6.63 -18.53
C LEU A 18 -7.28 7.80 -19.50
N ASN A 19 -6.24 8.60 -19.66
CA ASN A 19 -6.21 9.72 -20.57
C ASN A 19 -4.93 9.65 -21.41
N ASN A 20 -5.07 9.76 -22.73
CA ASN A 20 -3.93 9.70 -23.64
C ASN A 20 -3.09 11.00 -23.63
N ASN A 21 -3.61 12.07 -23.01
CA ASN A 21 -2.98 13.39 -22.96
C ASN A 21 -2.45 13.76 -21.56
N GLU A 22 -2.58 12.87 -20.57
CA GLU A 22 -2.16 13.12 -19.18
C GLU A 22 -1.47 11.87 -18.61
N PRO A 23 -0.64 12.00 -17.57
CA PRO A 23 -0.09 10.84 -16.87
C PRO A 23 -1.21 9.97 -16.28
N ASN A 24 -1.25 8.70 -16.65
CA ASN A 24 -2.16 7.74 -16.04
C ASN A 24 -1.65 7.38 -14.65
N ILE A 25 -2.41 7.73 -13.61
CA ILE A 25 -2.10 7.39 -12.22
C ILE A 25 -3.24 6.56 -11.63
N PHE A 26 -2.87 5.47 -10.97
CA PHE A 26 -3.77 4.57 -10.28
C PHE A 26 -3.41 4.53 -8.81
N HIS A 27 -4.42 4.72 -7.97
CA HIS A 27 -4.33 4.52 -6.53
C HIS A 27 -4.89 3.15 -6.19
N LEU A 28 -4.08 2.34 -5.51
CA LEU A 28 -4.51 1.11 -4.85
C LEU A 28 -4.52 1.36 -3.36
N SER A 29 -5.71 1.49 -2.78
CA SER A 29 -5.85 1.66 -1.34
C SER A 29 -6.41 0.39 -0.72
N ALA A 30 -5.82 -0.10 0.37
CA ALA A 30 -6.25 -1.29 1.07
C ALA A 30 -6.50 -1.00 2.56
N ARG A 31 -7.64 -1.46 3.06
CA ARG A 31 -7.94 -1.54 4.50
C ARG A 31 -7.52 -2.91 5.00
N ILE A 32 -6.69 -3.02 6.04
CA ILE A 32 -6.15 -4.29 6.51
C ILE A 32 -6.41 -4.39 8.01
N LYS A 33 -7.20 -5.40 8.42
CA LYS A 33 -7.31 -5.76 9.82
C LYS A 33 -6.31 -6.87 10.15
N TYR A 34 -5.67 -6.78 11.30
CA TYR A 34 -4.65 -7.72 11.73
C TYR A 34 -4.91 -8.17 13.19
N GLU A 35 -4.21 -9.21 13.63
CA GLU A 35 -4.24 -9.66 15.02
C GLU A 35 -2.82 -9.95 15.48
N ASN A 36 -2.47 -9.52 16.70
CA ASN A 36 -1.19 -9.84 17.35
C ASN A 36 0.04 -9.58 16.46
N PHE A 37 0.10 -8.39 15.83
CA PHE A 37 1.19 -8.00 14.94
C PHE A 37 1.91 -6.75 15.45
N VAL A 38 3.24 -6.75 15.40
CA VAL A 38 4.07 -5.59 15.74
C VAL A 38 4.79 -5.12 14.49
N PHE A 39 4.56 -3.86 14.11
CA PHE A 39 5.20 -3.26 12.94
C PHE A 39 6.56 -2.67 13.32
N SER A 40 7.63 -3.36 12.93
CA SER A 40 8.99 -2.82 12.98
C SER A 40 9.28 -1.91 11.78
N ASP A 41 10.27 -1.03 11.91
CA ASP A 41 10.70 -0.17 10.82
C ASP A 41 11.26 -1.01 9.64
N ASP A 42 11.96 -2.11 9.94
CA ASP A 42 12.44 -3.08 8.94
C ASP A 42 11.27 -3.76 8.20
N PHE A 43 10.19 -4.09 8.90
CA PHE A 43 9.01 -4.67 8.25
C PHE A 43 8.41 -3.69 7.24
N ILE A 44 8.24 -2.43 7.65
CA ILE A 44 7.66 -1.38 6.79
C ILE A 44 8.57 -1.09 5.59
N THR A 45 9.88 -0.96 5.80
CA THR A 45 10.83 -0.70 4.72
C THR A 45 10.91 -1.84 3.72
N ASN A 46 10.88 -3.10 4.18
CA ASN A 46 10.85 -4.27 3.31
C ASN A 46 9.55 -4.35 2.50
N LEU A 47 8.40 -4.13 3.16
CA LEU A 47 7.10 -4.07 2.48
C LEU A 47 7.10 -3.02 1.36
N PHE A 48 7.56 -1.80 1.65
CA PHE A 48 7.64 -0.72 0.67
C PHE A 48 8.62 -1.04 -0.47
N SER A 49 9.77 -1.63 -0.16
CA SER A 49 10.74 -2.09 -1.17
C SER A 49 10.12 -3.10 -2.12
N ASP A 50 9.41 -4.11 -1.61
CA ASP A 50 8.84 -5.17 -2.44
C ASP A 50 7.64 -4.67 -3.27
N LEU A 51 6.86 -3.74 -2.73
CA LEU A 51 5.81 -3.05 -3.47
C LEU A 51 6.38 -2.18 -4.60
N ALA A 52 7.43 -1.41 -4.33
CA ALA A 52 8.10 -0.59 -5.35
C ALA A 52 8.65 -1.48 -6.48
N LYS A 53 9.29 -2.61 -6.14
CA LYS A 53 9.74 -3.62 -7.14
C LYS A 53 8.57 -4.20 -7.93
N ALA A 54 7.46 -4.52 -7.28
CA ALA A 54 6.28 -5.11 -7.92
C ALA A 54 5.70 -4.19 -9.01
N ILE A 55 5.71 -2.88 -8.78
CA ILE A 55 5.23 -1.88 -9.74
C ILE A 55 6.35 -1.31 -10.64
N ASN A 56 7.56 -1.86 -10.58
CA ASN A 56 8.73 -1.39 -11.33
C ASN A 56 9.05 0.10 -11.12
N SER A 57 8.99 0.53 -9.85
CA SER A 57 9.31 1.89 -9.43
C SER A 57 10.52 1.91 -8.48
N LYS A 58 11.13 3.08 -8.29
CA LYS A 58 12.31 3.26 -7.44
C LYS A 58 11.95 4.14 -6.24
N ILE A 59 12.33 3.69 -5.04
CA ILE A 59 12.26 4.50 -3.81
C ILE A 59 13.32 5.60 -3.86
N ILE A 60 12.91 6.84 -3.65
CA ILE A 60 13.78 7.99 -3.41
C ILE A 60 14.12 8.07 -1.93
N GLU A 61 13.09 8.02 -1.08
CA GLU A 61 13.22 8.16 0.37
C GLU A 61 12.06 7.44 1.08
N THR A 62 12.33 6.92 2.28
CA THR A 62 11.31 6.42 3.19
C THR A 62 11.39 7.16 4.52
N LYS A 63 10.24 7.62 5.03
CA LYS A 63 10.09 8.19 6.37
C LYS A 63 9.09 7.39 7.18
N ILE A 64 9.41 7.13 8.44
CA ILE A 64 8.56 6.43 9.40
C ILE A 64 8.42 7.32 10.62
N PHE A 65 7.18 7.56 11.04
CA PHE A 65 6.82 8.36 12.20
C PHE A 65 6.02 7.49 13.16
N ARG A 66 6.53 7.31 14.38
CA ARG A 66 5.81 6.69 15.50
C ARG A 66 5.10 7.78 16.28
N LEU A 67 3.77 7.72 16.30
CA LEU A 67 2.91 8.73 16.90
C LEU A 67 2.73 8.45 18.40
N LYS A 68 2.36 9.48 19.14
CA LYS A 68 2.02 9.38 20.57
C LYS A 68 0.52 9.56 20.78
N PRO A 69 -0.13 8.77 21.66
CA PRO A 69 0.47 7.73 22.50
C PRO A 69 0.88 6.45 21.76
N GLN A 70 0.35 6.21 20.57
CA GLN A 70 0.60 5.01 19.75
C GLN A 70 0.22 5.27 18.29
N GLY A 71 0.49 4.30 17.41
CA GLY A 71 0.22 4.39 15.98
C GLY A 71 1.44 4.78 15.15
N ILE A 72 1.37 4.49 13.86
CA ILE A 72 2.50 4.64 12.94
C ILE A 72 1.99 5.26 11.63
N THR A 73 2.75 6.21 11.10
CA THR A 73 2.60 6.70 9.72
C THR A 73 3.93 6.51 9.01
N ALA A 74 3.92 5.85 7.87
CA ALA A 74 5.09 5.73 7.02
C ALA A 74 4.77 6.06 5.58
N VAL A 75 5.75 6.65 4.89
CA VAL A 75 5.65 7.03 3.48
C VAL A 75 6.97 6.74 2.77
N SER A 76 6.89 6.15 1.59
CA SER A 76 7.97 6.13 0.61
C SER A 76 7.63 7.02 -0.57
N LEU A 77 8.53 7.96 -0.86
CA LEU A 77 8.53 8.70 -2.10
C LEU A 77 9.10 7.81 -3.19
N LEU A 78 8.36 7.69 -4.30
CA LEU A 78 8.81 7.01 -5.50
C LEU A 78 9.17 8.03 -6.57
N THR A 79 9.81 7.61 -7.66
CA THR A 79 10.23 8.51 -8.74
C THR A 79 9.11 9.38 -9.33
N GLU A 80 7.86 8.90 -9.33
CA GLU A 80 6.70 9.59 -9.91
C GLU A 80 5.41 9.42 -9.09
N SER A 81 5.51 8.87 -7.87
CA SER A 81 4.35 8.49 -7.06
C SER A 81 4.74 8.27 -5.60
N HIS A 82 3.92 7.52 -4.85
CA HIS A 82 4.15 7.26 -3.43
C HIS A 82 3.57 5.92 -2.98
N ILE A 83 4.07 5.46 -1.84
CA ILE A 83 3.47 4.40 -1.02
C ILE A 83 3.31 4.97 0.38
N ASN A 84 2.16 4.78 1.01
CA ASN A 84 1.99 5.14 2.41
C ASN A 84 1.23 4.04 3.17
N ILE A 85 1.45 4.02 4.48
CA ILE A 85 0.69 3.20 5.42
C ILE A 85 0.45 4.00 6.71
N HIS A 86 -0.79 3.94 7.18
CA HIS A 86 -1.21 4.43 8.49
C HIS A 86 -1.67 3.25 9.32
N ILE A 87 -1.19 3.16 10.56
CA ILE A 87 -1.44 2.04 11.46
C ILE A 87 -2.04 2.59 12.76
N TRP A 88 -3.21 2.07 13.12
CA TRP A 88 -3.92 2.30 14.38
C TRP A 88 -3.83 1.03 15.22
N GLU A 89 -2.84 0.97 16.10
CA GLU A 89 -2.55 -0.20 16.93
C GLU A 89 -3.71 -0.55 17.88
N GLU A 90 -4.42 0.45 18.40
CA GLU A 90 -5.59 0.31 19.28
C GLU A 90 -6.79 -0.32 18.58
N LEU A 91 -6.85 -0.22 17.25
CA LEU A 91 -7.94 -0.78 16.44
C LEU A 91 -7.52 -2.05 15.72
N ASN A 92 -6.25 -2.47 15.87
CA ASN A 92 -5.62 -3.53 15.08
C ASN A 92 -5.86 -3.35 13.57
N PHE A 93 -5.62 -2.14 13.08
CA PHE A 93 -6.01 -1.75 11.74
C PHE A 93 -4.91 -0.95 11.03
N ALA A 94 -4.70 -1.25 9.75
CA ALA A 94 -3.82 -0.50 8.87
C ALA A 94 -4.57 -0.04 7.62
N TYR A 95 -4.30 1.20 7.18
CA TYR A 95 -4.71 1.72 5.89
C TYR A 95 -3.46 1.90 5.03
N PHE A 96 -3.47 1.26 3.87
CA PHE A 96 -2.41 1.29 2.88
C PHE A 96 -2.89 2.06 1.65
N ASP A 97 -2.02 2.86 1.06
CA ASP A 97 -2.27 3.51 -0.23
C ASP A 97 -1.01 3.52 -1.09
N LEU A 98 -1.16 3.16 -2.36
CA LEU A 98 -0.08 3.12 -3.34
C LEU A 98 -0.54 3.79 -4.61
N ALA A 99 0.17 4.84 -5.00
CA ALA A 99 0.04 5.48 -6.30
C ALA A 99 1.02 4.85 -7.29
N THR A 100 0.57 4.57 -8.51
CA THR A 100 1.42 4.01 -9.58
C THR A 100 0.98 4.47 -10.96
N SER A 101 1.97 4.71 -11.83
CA SER A 101 1.77 4.94 -13.27
C SER A 101 1.86 3.65 -14.10
N ALA A 102 2.11 2.50 -13.47
CA ALA A 102 2.16 1.21 -14.14
C ALA A 102 0.77 0.76 -14.62
N THR A 103 0.71 0.01 -15.72
CA THR A 103 -0.56 -0.50 -16.30
C THR A 103 -1.38 -1.29 -15.26
N VAL A 104 -2.59 -0.79 -14.99
CA VAL A 104 -3.50 -1.19 -13.88
C VAL A 104 -3.57 -2.70 -13.66
N ASN A 105 -3.89 -3.45 -14.72
CA ASN A 105 -4.23 -4.86 -14.60
C ASN A 105 -3.04 -5.71 -14.13
N LYS A 106 -1.80 -5.28 -14.41
CA LYS A 106 -0.59 -5.96 -13.92
C LYS A 106 -0.14 -5.43 -12.56
N ALA A 107 -0.45 -4.18 -12.23
CA ALA A 107 -0.05 -3.58 -10.96
C ALA A 107 -0.88 -4.14 -9.80
N GLU A 108 -2.19 -4.24 -9.95
CA GLU A 108 -3.08 -4.76 -8.91
C GLU A 108 -2.70 -6.17 -8.47
N GLU A 109 -2.61 -7.11 -9.41
CA GLU A 109 -2.33 -8.52 -9.12
C GLU A 109 -1.01 -8.66 -8.35
N LYS A 110 0.02 -7.93 -8.78
CA LYS A 110 1.35 -7.96 -8.14
C LYS A 110 1.32 -7.33 -6.75
N VAL A 111 0.68 -6.17 -6.58
CA VAL A 111 0.52 -5.52 -5.27
C VAL A 111 -0.25 -6.43 -4.33
N ARG A 112 -1.34 -7.05 -4.79
CA ARG A 112 -2.13 -7.99 -3.98
C ARG A 112 -1.31 -9.22 -3.59
N LYS A 113 -0.48 -9.74 -4.49
CA LYS A 113 0.44 -10.86 -4.20
C LYS A 113 1.46 -10.50 -3.12
N VAL A 114 2.02 -9.29 -3.16
CA VAL A 114 2.92 -8.78 -2.12
C VAL A 114 2.18 -8.63 -0.79
N LEU A 115 1.03 -7.96 -0.76
CA LEU A 115 0.26 -7.79 0.48
C LEU A 115 -0.09 -9.13 1.14
N LYS A 116 -0.45 -10.15 0.35
CA LYS A 116 -0.69 -11.52 0.82
C LYS A 116 0.53 -12.23 1.43
N SER A 117 1.75 -11.89 0.99
CA SER A 117 2.96 -12.50 1.57
C SER A 117 3.33 -11.87 2.92
N TYR A 118 2.88 -10.63 3.17
CA TYR A 118 3.12 -9.90 4.42
C TYR A 118 2.00 -10.08 5.45
N PHE A 119 0.75 -10.21 4.99
CA PHE A 119 -0.43 -10.34 5.84
C PHE A 119 -1.17 -11.63 5.51
N LYS A 120 -1.21 -12.57 6.47
CA LYS A 120 -1.99 -13.81 6.32
C LYS A 120 -3.49 -13.46 6.30
N GLY A 121 -4.22 -13.88 5.27
CA GLY A 121 -5.68 -13.72 5.17
C GLY A 121 -6.19 -12.67 4.18
N ILE A 122 -5.30 -11.94 3.48
CA ILE A 122 -5.64 -11.08 2.32
C ILE A 122 -5.88 -11.94 1.07
#